data_AF-A0A925P3F1-F1
#
_entry.id   AF-A0A925P3F1-F1
#
_cell.length_a   1.000
_cell.length_b   1.000
_cell.length_c   1.000
_cell.angle_alpha   90.00
_cell.angle_beta   90.00
_cell.angle_gamma   90.00
#
_symmetry.space_group_name_H-M   'P 1'
#
loop_
_entity.id
_entity.type
_entity.pdbx_description
1 polymer ?
#
loop_
_entity_poly.entity_id
_entity_poly.type
_entity_poly.pdbx_seq_one_letter_code
_entity_poly.pdbx_strand_id
1 'polypeptide(L)' 'MATPTDQNFLDYKNAEKKALVILSEMKATSPKKVDIELALLVAIFELHKGTLPAATIANIVQGHLKTLQPFYGGAAAPSA' A
#
# COMPACT_ATOMS: atom_id res chain seq x y z
N MET A 1 16.03 3.78 -22.57
CA MET A 1 16.60 3.82 -21.21
C MET A 1 15.44 4.08 -20.27
N ALA A 2 15.20 3.21 -19.27
CA ALA A 2 14.14 3.44 -18.28
C ALA A 2 14.46 4.73 -17.51
N THR A 3 13.48 5.63 -17.39
CA THR A 3 13.65 6.84 -16.59
C THR A 3 13.72 6.46 -15.10
N PRO A 4 14.32 7.28 -14.22
CA PRO A 4 14.26 7.04 -12.76
C PRO A 4 12.84 6.85 -12.24
N THR A 5 11.86 7.51 -12.88
CA THR A 5 10.43 7.35 -12.61
C THR A 5 9.92 5.95 -12.95
N ASP A 6 10.35 5.37 -14.07
CA ASP A 6 9.97 4.01 -14.48
C ASP A 6 10.52 2.96 -13.52
N GLN A 7 11.77 3.13 -13.07
CA GLN A 7 12.39 2.21 -12.10
C GLN A 7 11.69 2.28 -10.73
N ASN A 8 11.38 3.49 -10.24
CA ASN A 8 10.64 3.66 -8.99
C ASN A 8 9.25 3.00 -9.05
N PHE A 9 8.57 3.06 -10.20
CA PHE A 9 7.28 2.40 -10.39
C PHE A 9 7.42 0.87 -10.40
N LEU A 10 8.46 0.33 -11.06
CA LEU A 10 8.74 -1.11 -11.03
C LEU A 10 9.03 -1.60 -9.61
N ASP A 11 9.82 -0.85 -8.84
CA ASP A 11 10.12 -1.17 -7.44
C ASP A 11 8.86 -1.14 -6.57
N TYR A 12 7.98 -0.16 -6.79
CA TYR A 12 6.64 -0.13 -6.18
C TYR A 12 5.84 -1.40 -6.52
N LYS A 13 5.75 -1.80 -7.79
CA LYS A 13 5.00 -3.00 -8.20
C LYS A 13 5.56 -4.28 -7.58
N ASN A 14 6.88 -4.36 -7.44
CA ASN A 14 7.55 -5.48 -6.77
C ASN A 14 7.21 -5.52 -5.28
N ALA A 15 7.21 -4.37 -4.60
CA ALA A 15 6.80 -4.25 -3.20
C ALA A 15 5.31 -4.60 -3.02
N GLU A 16 4.44 -4.11 -3.89
CA GLU A 16 3.01 -4.41 -3.88
C GLU A 16 2.75 -5.91 -4.00
N LYS A 17 3.43 -6.59 -4.92
CA LYS A 17 3.29 -8.05 -5.09
C LYS A 17 3.60 -8.81 -3.80
N LYS A 18 4.63 -8.41 -3.06
CA LYS A 18 4.97 -9.01 -1.76
C LYS A 18 3.90 -8.69 -0.70
N ALA A 19 3.40 -7.45 -0.66
CA ALA A 19 2.34 -7.06 0.25
C ALA A 19 1.04 -7.85 0.04
N LEU A 20 0.70 -8.19 -1.21
CA LEU A 20 -0.46 -9.02 -1.53
C LEU A 20 -0.32 -10.46 -1.03
N VAL A 21 0.90 -11.00 -0.98
CA VAL A 21 1.17 -12.32 -0.38
C VAL A 21 0.91 -12.27 1.12
N ILE A 22 1.43 -11.25 1.82
CA ILE A 22 1.20 -11.05 3.26
C ILE A 22 -0.30 -10.91 3.54
N LEU A 23 -1.04 -10.14 2.71
CA LEU A 23 -2.49 -10.02 2.85
C LEU A 23 -3.20 -11.39 2.75
N SER A 24 -2.73 -12.28 1.88
CA SER A 24 -3.26 -13.65 1.79
C SER A 24 -2.98 -14.46 3.05
N GLU A 25 -1.77 -14.37 3.61
CA GLU A 25 -1.40 -15.05 4.85
C GLU A 25 -2.20 -14.53 6.06
N MET A 26 -2.43 -13.22 6.12
CA MET A 26 -3.25 -12.58 7.16
C MET A 26 -4.71 -13.03 7.12
N LYS A 27 -5.26 -13.25 5.92
CA LYS A 27 -6.61 -13.83 5.74
C LYS A 27 -6.72 -15.27 6.28
N ALA A 28 -5.62 -16.02 6.29
CA ALA A 28 -5.57 -17.34 6.93
C ALA A 28 -5.39 -17.23 8.46
N THR A 29 -4.85 -16.12 8.96
CA THR A 29 -4.58 -15.89 10.38
C THR A 29 -5.81 -15.38 11.14
N SER A 30 -6.58 -14.45 10.56
CA SER A 30 -7.83 -13.97 11.14
C SER A 30 -8.94 -13.91 10.09
N PRO A 31 -10.17 -14.36 10.41
CA PRO A 31 -11.33 -14.17 9.54
C PRO A 31 -11.88 -12.73 9.61
N LYS A 32 -11.47 -11.92 10.60
CA LYS A 32 -11.95 -10.55 10.79
C LYS A 32 -11.11 -9.58 9.97
N LYS A 33 -11.73 -8.95 8.97
CA LYS A 33 -11.08 -7.93 8.13
C LYS A 33 -10.46 -6.79 8.96
N VAL A 34 -11.16 -6.35 10.01
CA VAL A 34 -10.70 -5.27 10.88
C VAL A 34 -9.38 -5.61 11.58
N ASP A 35 -9.17 -6.85 12.03
CA ASP A 35 -7.91 -7.26 12.65
C ASP A 35 -6.75 -7.17 11.66
N ILE A 36 -7.00 -7.57 10.41
CA ILE A 36 -6.02 -7.50 9.31
C ILE A 36 -5.70 -6.04 8.97
N GLU A 37 -6.72 -5.20 8.82
CA GLU A 37 -6.57 -3.77 8.55
C GLU A 37 -5.73 -3.08 9.64
N LEU A 38 -6.06 -3.32 10.91
CA LEU A 38 -5.31 -2.76 12.05
C LEU A 38 -3.87 -3.26 12.08
N ALA A 39 -3.64 -4.56 11.86
CA ALA A 39 -2.29 -5.12 11.85
C ALA A 39 -1.41 -4.52 10.73
N LEU A 40 -1.97 -4.36 9.52
CA LEU A 40 -1.27 -3.74 8.40
C LEU A 40 -0.99 -2.25 8.66
N LEU A 41 -1.93 -1.53 9.28
CA LEU A 41 -1.69 -0.15 9.71
C LEU A 41 -0.55 -0.08 10.74
N VAL A 42 -0.57 -0.92 11.78
CA VAL A 42 0.50 -0.99 12.79
C VAL A 42 1.86 -1.24 12.15
N ALA A 43 1.96 -2.13 11.16
CA ALA A 43 3.21 -2.40 10.45
C ALA A 43 3.79 -1.12 9.78
N ILE A 44 2.94 -0.24 9.24
CA ILE A 44 3.38 1.04 8.67
C ILE A 44 3.92 1.97 9.77
N PHE A 45 3.26 2.01 10.94
CA PHE A 45 3.76 2.81 12.07
C PHE A 45 5.11 2.30 12.59
N GLU A 46 5.28 0.98 12.70
CA GLU A 46 6.55 0.38 13.12
C GLU A 46 7.67 0.66 12.11
N LEU A 47 7.39 0.67 10.80
CA LEU A 47 8.36 1.02 9.76
C LEU A 47 8.97 2.43 9.96
N HIS A 48 8.18 3.38 10.48
CA HIS A 48 8.60 4.78 10.67
C HIS A 48 8.86 5.13 12.14
N LYS A 49 8.79 4.15 13.04
CA LYS A 49 8.91 4.36 14.47
C LYS A 49 10.26 4.98 14.84
N GLY A 50 10.22 5.96 15.74
CA GLY A 50 11.40 6.70 16.16
C GLY A 50 11.93 7.72 15.13
N THR A 51 11.33 7.80 13.94
CA THR A 51 11.73 8.78 12.91
C THR A 51 10.68 9.85 12.67
N LEU A 52 9.39 9.51 12.73
CA LEU A 52 8.29 10.42 12.42
C LEU A 52 7.17 10.34 13.47
N PRO A 53 6.51 11.48 13.79
CA PRO A 53 5.30 11.46 14.61
C PRO A 53 4.17 10.67 13.96
N ALA A 54 3.30 10.08 14.79
CA ALA A 54 2.16 9.30 14.34
C ALA A 54 1.26 10.03 13.32
N ALA A 55 0.97 11.32 13.58
CA ALA A 55 0.17 12.15 12.70
C ALA A 55 0.83 12.36 11.32
N THR A 56 2.15 12.46 11.27
CA THR A 56 2.89 12.60 10.01
C THR A 56 2.81 11.33 9.18
N ILE A 57 2.96 10.16 9.80
CA ILE A 57 2.81 8.86 9.12
C ILE A 57 1.40 8.71 8.55
N ALA A 58 0.37 9.06 9.33
CA ALA A 58 -1.02 9.02 8.87
C ALA A 58 -1.24 9.91 7.62
N ASN A 59 -0.67 11.11 7.60
CA ASN A 59 -0.75 12.01 6.43
C ASN A 59 -0.03 11.45 5.20
N ILE A 60 1.13 10.80 5.38
CA ILE A 60 1.86 10.12 4.29
C ILE A 60 0.99 9.02 3.67
N VAL A 61 0.40 8.15 4.50
CA VAL A 61 -0.48 7.07 4.03
C VAL A 61 -1.67 7.63 3.27
N GLN A 62 -2.34 8.65 3.81
CA GLN A 62 -3.48 9.30 3.14
C GLN A 62 -3.07 9.92 1.80
N GLY A 63 -1.89 10.55 1.73
CA GLY A 63 -1.33 11.11 0.50
C GLY A 63 -1.13 10.05 -0.57
N HIS A 64 -0.46 8.95 -0.24
CA HIS A 64 -0.25 7.84 -1.17
C HIS A 64 -1.57 7.19 -1.61
N LEU A 65 -2.51 6.98 -0.69
CA LEU A 65 -3.83 6.42 -1.05
C LEU A 65 -4.58 7.31 -2.04
N LYS A 66 -4.56 8.64 -1.88
CA LYS A 66 -5.16 9.57 -2.86
C LYS A 66 -4.51 9.43 -4.24
N THR A 67 -3.19 9.27 -4.31
CA THR A 67 -2.48 9.04 -5.58
C THR A 67 -2.84 7.70 -6.20
N LEU A 68 -3.01 6.65 -5.39
CA LEU A 68 -3.29 5.30 -5.86
C LEU A 68 -4.76 5.09 -6.25
N GLN A 69 -5.71 5.77 -5.58
CA GLN A 69 -7.14 5.56 -5.76
C GLN A 69 -7.61 5.58 -7.23
N PRO A 70 -7.16 6.50 -8.11
CA PRO A 70 -7.54 6.47 -9.52
C PRO A 70 -7.15 5.19 -10.28
N PHE A 71 -6.06 4.53 -9.88
CA PHE A 71 -5.58 3.30 -10.52
C PHE A 71 -6.40 2.06 -10.15
N TYR A 72 -7.12 2.10 -9.01
CA TYR A 72 -7.96 1.00 -8.52
C TYR A 72 -9.47 1.30 -8.59
N GLY A 73 -9.87 2.56 -8.78
CA GLY A 73 -11.27 3.01 -8.77
C GLY A 73 -12.06 2.75 -10.05
N GLY A 74 -11.42 2.29 -11.12
CA GLY A 74 -12.10 1.86 -12.35
C GLY A 74 -11.49 2.42 -13.63
N ALA A 75 -10.65 1.61 -14.29
CA ALA A 75 -10.73 1.51 -15.73
C ALA A 75 -11.92 0.61 -16.07
N ALA A 76 -13.10 1.20 -16.26
CA ALA A 76 -13.99 0.70 -17.30
C ALA A 76 -13.25 0.94 -18.64
N ALA A 77 -13.32 -0.04 -19.53
CA ALA A 77 -12.52 -0.14 -20.75
C ALA A 77 -12.38 1.16 -21.59
N PRO A 78 -11.24 1.40 -22.26
CA PRO A 78 -11.27 2.18 -23.48
C PRO A 78 -12.02 1.38 -24.55
N SER A 79 -13.21 1.84 -24.92
CA SER A 79 -13.94 1.41 -26.11
C SER A 79 -13.11 1.76 -27.36
N ALA A 80 -12.69 0.77 -28.13
CA ALA A 80 -12.42 0.84 -29.56
C ALA A 80 -12.43 -0.58 -30.15
#